data_AF-A0A8X6PJQ1-F1
#
_entry.id   AF-A0A8X6PJQ1-F1
#
_cell.length_a   1.000
_cell.length_b   1.000
_cell.length_c   1.000
_cell.angle_alpha   90.00
_cell.angle_beta   90.00
_cell.angle_gamma   90.00
#
_symmetry.space_group_name_H-M   'P 1'
#
loop_
_entity.id
_entity.type
_entity.pdbx_description
1 polymer ?
#
loop_
_entity_poly.entity_id
_entity_poly.type
_entity_poly.pdbx_seq_one_letter_code
_entity_poly.pdbx_strand_id
1 'polypeptide(L)'
;MFSFPKDDSLRKKWIKAICRKDFAPSNYSKVCELHFAEEAIKRNTEVYDEKTGMKIDVPLKCCRLRKLAVPTIFPNCPKYISKSLNRARECPEQMQENEDL
;
A
#
# COMPACT_ATOMS: atom_id res chain seq x y z
N MET A 1 -11.16 -6.16 3.00
CA MET A 1 -9.95 -5.72 3.73
C MET A 1 -8.73 -6.46 3.19
N PHE A 2 -7.57 -5.80 3.11
CA PHE A 2 -6.33 -6.34 2.55
C PHE A 2 -5.19 -6.35 3.57
N SER A 3 -4.37 -7.40 3.54
CA SER A 3 -3.17 -7.52 4.39
C SER A 3 -1.99 -6.81 3.77
N PHE A 4 -1.02 -6.41 4.59
CA PHE A 4 0.25 -5.91 4.06
C PHE A 4 0.94 -6.96 3.20
N PRO A 5 1.56 -6.55 2.09
CA PRO A 5 2.29 -7.45 1.22
C PRO A 5 3.53 -8.01 1.92
N LYS A 6 3.92 -9.24 1.54
CA LYS A 6 5.16 -9.88 1.98
C LYS A 6 6.40 -9.25 1.32
N ASP A 7 6.23 -8.66 0.15
CA ASP A 7 7.30 -7.95 -0.54
C ASP A 7 7.66 -6.67 0.22
N ASP A 8 8.91 -6.57 0.66
CA ASP A 8 9.39 -5.46 1.49
C ASP A 8 9.32 -4.12 0.77
N SER A 9 9.58 -4.10 -0.54
CA SER A 9 9.56 -2.87 -1.33
C SER A 9 8.14 -2.28 -1.40
N LEU A 10 7.15 -3.13 -1.64
CA LEU A 10 5.74 -2.75 -1.70
C LEU A 10 5.20 -2.45 -0.31
N ARG A 11 5.63 -3.19 0.72
CA ARG A 11 5.28 -2.94 2.11
C ARG A 11 5.75 -1.55 2.55
N LYS A 12 6.99 -1.16 2.22
CA LYS A 12 7.50 0.19 2.47
C LYS A 12 6.66 1.26 1.77
N LYS A 13 6.23 1.02 0.52
CA LYS A 13 5.33 1.94 -0.20
C LYS A 13 3.98 2.10 0.51
N TRP A 14 3.39 1.02 1.02
CA TRP A 14 2.14 1.08 1.77
C TRP A 14 2.29 1.88 3.07
N ILE A 15 3.35 1.64 3.83
CA ILE A 15 3.64 2.38 5.07
C ILE A 15 3.80 3.88 4.77
N LYS A 16 4.55 4.22 3.71
CA LYS A 16 4.75 5.60 3.26
C LYS A 16 3.43 6.26 2.86
N ALA A 17 2.55 5.52 2.18
CA ALA A 17 1.27 6.04 1.70
C ALA A 17 0.26 6.28 2.84
N ILE A 18 0.24 5.41 3.86
CA ILE A 18 -0.58 5.60 5.07
C ILE A 18 -0.13 6.85 5.84
N CYS A 19 1.15 7.21 5.72
CA CYS A 19 1.71 8.47 6.21
C CYS A 19 1.41 8.77 7.70
N ARG A 20 1.33 7.70 8.51
CA ARG A 20 1.14 7.80 9.95
C ARG A 20 2.50 7.76 10.65
N LYS A 21 2.76 8.74 11.51
CA LYS A 21 3.99 8.82 12.31
C LYS A 21 4.14 7.55 13.16
N ASP A 22 5.36 6.99 13.18
CA ASP A 22 5.74 5.83 14.00
C ASP A 22 4.86 4.58 13.78
N PHE A 23 4.24 4.46 12.60
CA PHE A 23 3.39 3.32 12.27
C PHE A 23 4.21 2.14 11.75
N ALA A 24 4.25 1.07 12.54
CA ALA A 24 4.77 -0.23 12.15
C ALA A 24 3.61 -1.23 11.96
N PRO A 25 3.35 -1.72 10.74
CA PRO A 25 2.27 -2.68 10.54
C PRO A 25 2.64 -4.05 11.10
N SER A 26 1.76 -4.58 11.95
CA SER A 26 1.79 -5.95 12.46
C SER A 26 1.15 -6.94 11.47
N ASN A 27 1.26 -8.24 11.75
CA ASN A 27 0.61 -9.30 10.94
C ASN A 27 -0.92 -9.17 10.86
N TYR A 28 -1.51 -8.49 11.85
CA TYR A 28 -2.95 -8.24 11.94
C TYR A 28 -3.36 -6.90 11.35
N SER A 29 -2.40 -6.03 11.01
CA SER A 29 -2.68 -4.75 10.37
C SER A 29 -3.27 -4.98 8.98
N LYS A 30 -4.46 -4.41 8.73
CA LYS A 30 -5.17 -4.49 7.45
C LYS A 30 -5.50 -3.09 6.95
N VAL A 31 -5.70 -2.98 5.65
CA VAL A 31 -6.18 -1.77 4.97
C VAL A 31 -7.52 -2.06 4.31
N CYS A 32 -8.52 -1.23 4.55
CA CYS A 32 -9.83 -1.36 3.91
C CYS A 32 -9.73 -1.14 2.39
N GLU A 33 -10.63 -1.76 1.64
CA GLU A 33 -10.64 -1.62 0.18
C GLU A 33 -10.91 -0.19 -0.29
N LEU A 34 -11.63 0.59 0.51
CA LEU A 34 -11.90 2.01 0.31
C LEU A 34 -10.64 2.89 0.19
N HIS A 35 -9.48 2.38 0.63
CA HIS A 35 -8.21 3.09 0.50
C HIS A 35 -7.49 2.82 -0.82
N PHE A 36 -8.00 1.92 -1.64
CA PHE A 36 -7.46 1.60 -2.97
C PHE A 36 -8.39 2.14 -4.04
N ALA A 37 -7.80 2.54 -5.16
CA ALA A 37 -8.58 2.86 -6.34
C ALA A 37 -9.28 1.61 -6.87
N GLU A 38 -10.46 1.80 -7.47
CA GLU A 38 -11.33 0.72 -7.95
C GLU A 38 -10.59 -0.19 -8.95
N GLU A 39 -9.82 0.42 -9.84
CA GLU A 39 -8.99 -0.25 -10.83
C GLU A 39 -7.86 -1.09 -10.21
N ALA A 40 -7.43 -0.79 -8.99
CA ALA A 40 -6.42 -1.59 -8.29
C ALA A 40 -7.03 -2.87 -7.67
N ILE A 41 -8.35 -2.99 -7.63
CA ILE A 41 -9.07 -4.13 -7.08
C ILE A 41 -9.55 -5.04 -8.21
N LYS A 42 -9.12 -6.31 -8.18
CA LYS A 42 -9.64 -7.39 -9.02
C LYS A 42 -10.83 -8.04 -8.33
N ARG A 43 -12.02 -7.83 -8.89
CA ARG A 43 -13.27 -8.47 -8.43
C ARG A 43 -13.64 -9.71 -9.23
N ASN A 44 -13.20 -9.80 -10.48
CA ASN A 44 -13.49 -10.92 -11.36
C ASN A 44 -12.20 -11.64 -11.77
N THR A 45 -12.34 -12.88 -12.22
CA THR A 45 -11.30 -13.66 -12.86
C THR A 45 -11.82 -14.29 -14.13
N GLU A 46 -10.97 -14.40 -15.13
CA GLU A 46 -11.26 -15.13 -16.34
C GLU A 46 -11.11 -16.63 -16.08
N VAL A 47 -12.12 -17.41 -16.44
CA VAL A 47 -12.11 -18.87 -16.40
C VAL A 47 -12.42 -19.39 -17.80
N TYR A 48 -11.77 -20.48 -18.20
CA TYR A 48 -12.06 -21.16 -19.45
C TYR A 48 -13.24 -22.10 -19.26
N ASP A 49 -14.29 -21.92 -20.05
CA ASP A 49 -15.44 -22.81 -20.08
C ASP A 49 -15.26 -23.85 -21.20
N GLU A 50 -15.08 -25.10 -20.80
CA GLU A 50 -14.89 -26.23 -21.72
C GLU A 50 -16.11 -26.51 -22.59
N LYS A 51 -17.31 -26.13 -22.15
CA LYS A 51 -18.56 -26.40 -22.90
C LYS A 51 -18.76 -25.44 -24.06
N THR A 52 -18.42 -24.17 -23.86
CA THR A 52 -18.57 -23.11 -24.87
C THR A 52 -17.27 -22.85 -25.62
N GLY A 53 -16.13 -23.32 -25.10
CA GLY A 53 -14.80 -23.02 -25.63
C GLY A 53 -14.38 -21.56 -25.43
N MET A 54 -15.09 -20.82 -24.57
CA MET A 54 -14.90 -19.38 -24.38
C MET A 54 -14.32 -19.05 -23.00
N LYS A 55 -13.66 -17.90 -22.89
CA LYS A 55 -13.26 -17.33 -21.61
C LYS A 55 -14.43 -16.51 -21.06
N ILE A 56 -14.84 -16.83 -19.83
CA ILE A 56 -15.90 -16.13 -19.12
C ILE A 56 -15.32 -15.41 -17.89
N ASP A 57 -15.83 -14.22 -17.60
CA ASP A 57 -15.50 -13.49 -16.38
C ASP A 57 -16.41 -13.95 -15.24
N VAL A 58 -15.81 -14.48 -14.17
CA VAL A 58 -16.54 -14.92 -12.98
C VAL A 58 -16.16 -14.08 -11.76
N PRO A 59 -17.11 -13.68 -10.90
CA PRO A 59 -16.81 -12.96 -9.67
C PRO A 59 -15.98 -13.79 -8.69
N LEU A 60 -14.96 -13.17 -8.09
CA LEU A 60 -14.23 -13.73 -6.96
C LEU A 60 -15.08 -13.63 -5.69
N LYS A 61 -15.09 -14.71 -4.89
CA LYS A 61 -15.64 -14.70 -3.52
C LYS A 61 -14.97 -13.64 -2.63
N CYS A 62 -13.66 -13.42 -2.83
CA CYS A 62 -12.88 -12.42 -2.13
C CYS A 62 -12.07 -11.61 -3.15
N CYS A 63 -12.32 -10.30 -3.24
CA CYS A 63 -11.56 -9.38 -4.08
C CYS A 63 -10.05 -9.49 -3.78
N ARG A 64 -9.22 -9.25 -4.81
CA ARG A 64 -7.75 -9.28 -4.70
C ARG A 64 -7.17 -7.97 -5.21
N LEU A 65 -6.03 -7.55 -4.69
CA LEU A 65 -5.33 -6.40 -5.25
C LEU A 65 -4.53 -6.79 -6.49
N ARG A 66 -4.41 -5.86 -7.45
CA ARG A 66 -3.47 -5.96 -8.55
C ARG A 66 -2.03 -6.00 -8.03
N LYS A 67 -1.13 -6.55 -8.83
CA LYS A 67 0.31 -6.54 -8.53
C LYS A 67 0.76 -5.09 -8.34
N LEU A 68 1.53 -4.83 -7.29
CA LEU A 68 2.08 -3.50 -6.97
C LEU A 68 1.05 -2.43 -6.60
N ALA A 69 -0.22 -2.79 -6.38
CA ALA A 69 -1.23 -1.85 -5.90
C ALA A 69 -0.80 -1.24 -4.55
N VAL A 70 -0.97 0.07 -4.42
CA VAL A 70 -0.71 0.85 -3.20
C VAL A 70 -1.98 1.57 -2.77
N PRO A 71 -2.24 1.75 -1.47
CA PRO A 71 -3.38 2.53 -1.02
C PRO A 71 -3.11 4.01 -1.34
N THR A 72 -4.01 4.65 -2.07
CA THR A 72 -3.85 6.04 -2.52
C THR A 72 -4.90 6.98 -1.93
N ILE A 73 -6.01 6.43 -1.40
CA ILE A 73 -7.16 7.21 -0.96
C ILE A 73 -7.09 7.42 0.56
N PHE A 74 -6.61 8.59 0.97
CA PHE A 74 -6.57 9.05 2.37
C PHE A 74 -7.15 10.47 2.49
N PRO A 75 -8.49 10.62 2.58
CA PRO A 75 -9.15 11.92 2.51
C PRO A 75 -8.76 12.88 3.65
N ASN A 76 -8.36 12.34 4.81
CA ASN A 76 -7.97 13.12 5.98
C ASN A 76 -6.45 13.36 6.09
N CYS A 77 -5.67 13.10 5.04
CA CYS A 77 -4.25 13.44 5.05
C CYS A 77 -4.08 14.96 4.88
N PRO A 78 -3.58 15.70 5.87
CA PRO A 78 -3.45 17.15 5.76
C PRO A 78 -2.55 17.55 4.58
N LYS A 79 -2.93 18.58 3.82
CA LYS A 79 -2.19 19.05 2.63
C LYS A 79 -0.72 19.42 2.92
N TYR A 80 -0.38 19.73 4.17
CA TYR A 80 1.00 20.03 4.55
C TYR A 80 1.87 18.76 4.69
N ILE A 81 1.26 17.61 5.00
CA ILE A 81 1.95 16.33 5.12
C ILE A 81 2.25 15.73 3.74
N SER A 82 1.31 15.84 2.79
CA SER A 82 1.49 15.30 1.42
C SER A 82 2.65 15.94 0.66
N LYS A 83 3.07 17.17 1.01
CA LYS A 83 4.25 17.83 0.44
C LYS A 83 5.59 17.19 0.87
N SER A 84 5.63 16.49 2.01
CA SER A 84 6.85 15.84 2.54
C SER A 84 7.24 14.57 1.78
N LEU A 85 6.37 14.02 0.94
CA LEU A 85 6.70 12.86 0.10
C LEU A 85 7.70 13.21 -1.01
N ASN A 86 7.79 14.49 -1.40
CA ASN A 86 8.70 15.02 -2.41
C ASN A 86 9.98 15.65 -1.85
N ARG A 87 10.09 15.82 -0.53
CA ARG A 87 11.34 16.20 0.11
C ARG A 87 11.78 15.01 0.94
N ALA A 88 12.68 14.20 0.38
CA ALA A 88 13.54 13.38 1.20
C ALA A 88 14.13 14.30 2.27
N ARG A 89 13.82 14.04 3.54
CA ARG A 89 14.56 14.68 4.62
C ARG A 89 15.94 14.04 4.57
N GLU A 90 16.97 14.83 4.33
CA GLU A 90 18.33 14.40 4.58
C GLU A 90 18.43 13.93 6.03
N CYS A 91 19.11 12.81 6.21
CA CYS A 91 19.46 12.28 7.52
C CYS A 91 20.34 13.33 8.22
N PRO A 92 20.03 13.82 9.42
CA PRO A 92 21.01 14.56 10.21
C PRO A 92 22.04 13.52 10.68
N GLU A 93 23.10 13.39 9.89
CA GLU A 93 24.26 12.57 10.20
C GLU A 93 25.05 13.25 11.33
N GLN A 94 25.33 12.46 12.37
CA GLN A 94 26.36 12.64 13.41
C GLN A 94 26.15 13.74 14.47
N MET A 95 25.72 13.30 15.67
CA MET A 95 26.15 13.93 16.92
C MET A 95 27.65 13.66 17.07
N GLN A 96 28.48 14.64 16.72
CA GLN A 96 29.91 14.58 16.96
C GLN A 96 30.19 15.06 18.39
N GLU A 97 30.88 14.20 19.12
CA GLU A 97 31.39 14.36 20.48
C GLU A 97 32.11 15.70 20.64
N ASN A 98 31.75 16.44 21.70
CA ASN A 98 32.61 17.47 22.27
C ASN A 98 32.88 17.06 23.73
N GLU A 99 33.82 16.13 23.93
CA GLU A 99 34.62 16.12 25.15
C GLU A 99 35.97 16.73 24.79
N ASP A 100 36.13 18.02 25.10
CA ASP A 100 37.43 18.68 25.16
C ASP A 100 37.53 19.42 26.49
N LEU A 101 38.52 18.99 27.28
CA LEU A 101 39.12 19.53 28.51
C LEU A 101 38.52 19.13 29.87
#